data_AF-A0A3P7JL16-F1
#
_entry.id   AF-A0A3P7JL16-F1
#
_cell.length_a   1.000
_cell.length_b   1.000
_cell.length_c   1.000
_cell.angle_alpha   90.00
_cell.angle_beta   90.00
_cell.angle_gamma   90.00
#
_symmetry.space_group_name_H-M   'P 1'
#
loop_
_entity.id
_entity.type
_entity.pdbx_description
1 polymer ?
#
loop_
_entity_poly.entity_id
_entity_poly.type
_entity_poly.pdbx_seq_one_letter_code
_entity_poly.pdbx_strand_id
1 'polypeptide(L)'
;MCWDEEDGWSTGICIVNLWILPTVCAVGIILNTCCLLVFTSHRSHPLVPALIVLSICDLLQLTLTVFVLGIPALHEYTRSDQFGVLAQIAYITTGLLSPLLMAFNCASIWTICYISVQRHRVRSFQ
;
A
#
# COMPACT_ATOMS: atom_id res chain seq x y z
N MET A 1 -15.98 -8.87 17.91
CA MET A 1 -15.39 -9.29 16.62
C MET A 1 -14.05 -9.98 16.89
N CYS A 2 -12.95 -9.27 17.19
CA CYS A 2 -11.67 -9.93 17.51
C CYS A 2 -11.52 -10.48 18.95
N TRP A 3 -12.55 -10.41 19.80
CA TRP A 3 -12.47 -10.80 21.22
C TRP A 3 -13.11 -12.16 21.52
N ASP A 4 -13.62 -12.84 20.49
CA ASP A 4 -14.32 -14.13 20.60
C ASP A 4 -13.41 -15.34 20.32
N GLU A 5 -12.12 -15.14 20.02
CA GLU A 5 -11.19 -16.24 19.70
C GLU A 5 -10.33 -16.61 20.92
N GLU A 6 -10.50 -17.85 21.42
CA GLU A 6 -9.76 -18.41 22.57
C GLU A 6 -8.24 -18.58 22.30
N ASP A 7 -7.82 -18.51 21.03
CA ASP A 7 -6.41 -18.57 20.63
C ASP A 7 -5.82 -17.17 20.46
N GLY A 8 -4.90 -16.78 21.34
CA GLY A 8 -4.25 -15.46 21.33
C GLY A 8 -3.54 -15.10 20.01
N TRP A 9 -3.13 -16.10 19.23
CA TRP A 9 -2.54 -15.92 17.89
C TRP A 9 -3.56 -15.38 16.88
N SER A 10 -4.78 -15.89 16.90
CA SER A 10 -5.82 -15.49 15.94
C SER A 10 -6.38 -14.09 16.25
N THR A 11 -6.55 -13.79 17.54
CA THR A 11 -6.88 -12.44 18.02
C THR A 11 -5.83 -11.41 17.57
N GLY A 12 -4.55 -11.75 17.65
CA GLY A 12 -3.45 -10.89 17.19
C GLY A 12 -3.54 -10.57 15.69
N ILE A 13 -3.80 -11.58 14.86
CA ILE A 13 -3.97 -11.41 13.40
C ILE A 13 -5.19 -10.54 13.10
N CYS A 14 -6.30 -10.74 13.82
CA CYS A 14 -7.51 -9.93 13.67
C CYS A 14 -7.23 -8.44 13.95
N ILE A 15 -6.55 -8.13 15.06
CA ILE A 15 -6.20 -6.75 15.42
C ILE A 15 -5.27 -6.14 14.37
N VAL A 16 -4.27 -6.89 13.92
CA VAL A 16 -3.33 -6.41 12.91
C VAL A 16 -4.06 -6.06 11.60
N ASN A 17 -4.89 -6.97 11.10
CA ASN A 17 -5.57 -6.78 9.81
C ASN A 17 -6.69 -5.72 9.87
N LEU A 18 -7.42 -5.65 10.99
CA LEU A 18 -8.59 -4.77 11.10
C LEU A 18 -8.23 -3.36 11.59
N TRP A 19 -7.18 -3.22 12.39
CA TRP A 19 -6.83 -1.94 13.02
C TRP A 19 -5.46 -1.41 12.60
N ILE A 20 -4.41 -2.22 12.70
CA ILE A 20 -3.05 -1.73 12.44
C ILE A 20 -2.85 -1.46 10.94
N LEU A 21 -3.21 -2.42 10.09
CA LEU A 21 -3.07 -2.33 8.65
C LEU A 21 -3.74 -1.08 8.05
N PRO A 22 -5.04 -0.78 8.30
CA PRO A 22 -5.65 0.42 7.76
C PRO A 22 -5.07 1.70 8.36
N THR A 23 -4.63 1.69 9.62
CA THR A 23 -3.98 2.85 10.25
C THR A 23 -2.65 3.17 9.57
N VAL A 24 -1.79 2.16 9.37
CA VAL A 24 -0.51 2.32 8.67
C VAL A 24 -0.73 2.77 7.23
N CYS A 25 -1.72 2.19 6.55
CA CYS A 25 -2.08 2.61 5.19
C CYS A 25 -2.55 4.07 5.14
N ALA A 26 -3.40 4.50 6.06
CA ALA A 26 -3.88 5.87 6.14
C ALA A 26 -2.74 6.87 6.39
N VAL A 27 -1.85 6.57 7.34
CA VAL A 27 -0.66 7.39 7.60
C VAL A 27 0.24 7.47 6.36
N GLY A 28 0.49 6.35 5.70
CA GLY A 28 1.28 6.31 4.46
C GLY A 28 0.67 7.12 3.33
N ILE A 29 -0.67 7.09 3.18
CA ILE A 29 -1.38 7.88 2.17
C ILE A 29 -1.25 9.37 2.46
N ILE A 30 -1.41 9.78 3.71
CA ILE A 30 -1.27 11.18 4.13
C ILE A 30 0.15 11.67 3.83
N LEU A 31 1.16 10.92 4.27
CA LEU A 31 2.57 11.29 4.07
C LEU A 31 2.93 11.37 2.58
N ASN A 32 2.55 10.38 1.77
CA ASN A 32 2.81 10.41 0.33
C ASN A 32 2.07 11.54 -0.39
N THR A 33 0.84 11.87 0.04
CA THR A 33 0.10 13.02 -0.49
C THR A 33 0.81 14.33 -0.16
N CYS A 34 1.27 14.51 1.09
CA CYS A 34 2.06 15.67 1.49
C CYS A 34 3.37 15.77 0.68
N CYS A 35 4.09 14.66 0.49
CA CYS A 35 5.29 14.61 -0.35
C CYS A 35 4.99 15.05 -1.78
N LEU A 36 3.90 14.55 -2.37
CA LEU A 36 3.48 14.90 -3.72
C LEU A 36 3.16 16.40 -3.87
N LEU A 37 2.51 17.00 -2.87
CA LEU A 37 2.28 18.45 -2.83
C LEU A 37 3.60 19.22 -2.80
N VAL A 38 4.55 18.84 -1.95
CA VAL A 38 5.86 19.52 -1.86
C VAL A 38 6.66 19.37 -3.16
N PHE A 39 6.68 18.16 -3.75
CA PHE A 39 7.40 17.89 -4.99
C PHE A 39 6.79 18.62 -6.19
N THR A 40 5.46 18.75 -6.23
CA THR A 40 4.80 19.53 -7.28
C THR A 40 5.07 21.03 -7.15
N SER A 41 5.26 21.55 -5.94
CA SER A 41 5.66 22.95 -5.70
C SER A 41 7.14 23.23 -6.01
N HIS A 42 8.06 22.31 -5.73
CA HIS A 42 9.51 22.50 -5.94
C HIS A 42 10.03 21.71 -7.15
N ARG A 43 9.65 22.12 -8.37
CA ARG A 43 9.99 21.47 -9.66
C ARG A 43 11.45 21.59 -10.12
N SER A 44 12.32 22.27 -9.37
CA SER A 44 13.64 22.70 -9.88
C SER A 44 14.71 21.61 -9.92
N HIS A 45 14.52 20.48 -9.22
CA HIS A 45 15.53 19.41 -9.15
C HIS A 45 15.26 18.28 -10.16
N PRO A 46 16.28 17.75 -10.87
CA PRO A 46 16.11 16.67 -11.84
C PRO A 46 15.63 15.33 -11.23
N LEU A 47 15.66 15.18 -9.90
CA LEU A 47 15.14 14.00 -9.20
C LEU A 47 13.64 14.09 -8.86
N VAL A 48 13.03 15.28 -8.94
CA VAL A 48 11.63 15.52 -8.57
C VAL A 48 10.65 14.64 -9.36
N PRO A 49 10.80 14.44 -10.69
CA PRO A 49 9.90 13.56 -11.45
C PRO A 49 9.94 12.11 -10.97
N ALA A 50 11.13 11.59 -10.62
CA ALA A 50 11.28 10.23 -10.10
C ALA A 50 10.62 10.08 -8.72
N LEU A 51 10.74 11.11 -7.86
CA LEU A 51 10.08 11.14 -6.55
C LEU A 51 8.55 11.24 -6.64
N ILE A 52 8.02 11.95 -7.64
CA ILE A 52 6.59 12.00 -7.92
C ILE A 52 6.08 10.62 -8.34
N VAL A 53 6.77 9.95 -9.27
CA VAL A 53 6.41 8.59 -9.70
C VAL A 53 6.44 7.62 -8.50
N LEU A 54 7.48 7.70 -7.66
CA LEU A 54 7.58 6.89 -6.44
C LEU A 54 6.39 7.13 -5.51
N SER A 55 6.06 8.39 -5.22
CA SER A 55 4.94 8.74 -4.33
C SER A 55 3.58 8.29 -4.89
N ILE A 56 3.39 8.35 -6.21
CA ILE A 56 2.18 7.84 -6.87
C ILE A 56 2.10 6.32 -6.78
N CYS A 57 3.21 5.61 -7.03
CA CYS A 57 3.28 4.17 -6.88
C CYS A 57 2.96 3.73 -5.43
N ASP A 58 3.51 4.43 -4.44
CA ASP A 58 3.25 4.15 -3.03
C ASP A 58 1.78 4.44 -2.66
N LEU A 59 1.17 5.51 -3.17
CA LEU A 59 -0.27 5.79 -2.97
C LEU A 59 -1.15 4.69 -3.55
N LEU A 60 -0.88 4.28 -4.79
CA LEU A 60 -1.59 3.18 -5.45
C LEU A 60 -1.40 1.88 -4.67
N GLN A 61 -0.18 1.59 -4.23
CA GLN A 61 0.12 0.40 -3.44
C GLN A 61 -0.64 0.38 -2.12
N LEU A 62 -0.60 1.46 -1.34
CA LEU A 62 -1.30 1.54 -0.05
C LEU A 62 -2.82 1.43 -0.22
N THR A 63 -3.35 2.10 -1.26
CA THR A 63 -4.78 2.02 -1.59
C THR A 63 -5.17 0.59 -1.96
N LEU A 64 -4.43 -0.04 -2.88
CA LEU A 64 -4.67 -1.43 -3.29
C LEU A 64 -4.47 -2.41 -2.13
N THR A 65 -3.57 -2.13 -1.20
CA THR A 65 -3.35 -2.96 0.00
C THR A 65 -4.60 -2.99 0.88
N VAL A 66 -5.25 -1.85 1.08
CA VAL A 66 -6.53 -1.80 1.82
C VAL A 66 -7.63 -2.59 1.10
N PHE A 67 -7.71 -2.50 -0.22
CA PHE A 67 -8.71 -3.24 -1.01
C PHE A 67 -8.44 -4.76 -1.04
N VAL A 68 -7.17 -5.17 -1.21
CA VAL A 68 -6.77 -6.58 -1.36
C VAL A 68 -6.74 -7.32 -0.03
N LEU A 69 -6.28 -6.69 1.05
CA LEU A 69 -6.14 -7.36 2.35
C LEU A 69 -7.25 -6.98 3.32
N GLY A 70 -7.76 -5.74 3.26
CA GLY A 70 -8.78 -5.24 4.17
C GLY A 70 -10.18 -5.81 3.89
N ILE A 71 -10.58 -5.92 2.62
CA ILE A 71 -11.89 -6.47 2.24
C ILE A 71 -12.05 -7.94 2.63
N PRO A 72 -11.13 -8.87 2.29
CA PRO A 72 -11.27 -10.25 2.72
C PRO A 72 -11.17 -10.41 4.24
N ALA A 73 -10.34 -9.61 4.93
CA ALA A 73 -10.32 -9.60 6.39
C ALA A 73 -11.68 -9.18 6.98
N LEU A 74 -12.29 -8.12 6.46
CA LEU A 74 -13.63 -7.71 6.86
C LEU A 74 -14.68 -8.80 6.57
N HIS A 75 -14.59 -9.47 5.42
CA HIS A 75 -15.50 -10.56 5.07
C HIS A 75 -15.40 -11.72 6.07
N GLU A 76 -14.18 -12.15 6.41
CA GLU A 76 -13.92 -13.25 7.34
C GLU A 76 -14.45 -12.94 8.75
N TYR A 77 -14.14 -11.76 9.27
CA TYR A 77 -14.47 -11.40 10.67
C TYR A 77 -15.90 -10.88 10.88
N THR A 78 -16.60 -10.47 9.81
CA THR A 78 -18.00 -10.03 9.91
C THR A 78 -18.99 -11.22 9.89
N ARG A 79 -18.50 -12.46 9.73
CA ARG A 79 -19.28 -13.72 9.78
C ARG A 79 -20.61 -13.63 9.02
N SER A 80 -20.58 -12.95 7.87
CA SER A 80 -21.78 -12.67 7.11
C SER A 80 -22.00 -13.77 6.08
N ASP A 81 -22.63 -14.86 6.52
CA ASP A 81 -23.23 -15.89 5.64
C ASP A 81 -24.21 -15.31 4.60
N GLN A 82 -24.57 -14.02 4.68
CA GLN A 82 -25.50 -13.33 3.80
C GLN A 82 -24.90 -12.62 2.56
N PHE A 83 -23.57 -12.51 2.42
CA PHE A 83 -22.98 -11.73 1.32
C PHE A 83 -22.11 -12.57 0.36
N GLY A 84 -22.71 -13.55 -0.33
CA GLY A 84 -22.04 -14.27 -1.42
C GLY A 84 -21.49 -13.35 -2.53
N VAL A 85 -22.10 -12.18 -2.73
CA VAL A 85 -21.63 -11.14 -3.66
C VAL A 85 -20.35 -10.45 -3.14
N LEU A 86 -20.24 -10.21 -1.82
CA LEU A 86 -19.05 -9.58 -1.23
C LEU A 86 -17.85 -10.52 -1.29
N ALA A 87 -18.06 -11.83 -1.11
CA ALA A 87 -17.05 -12.85 -1.32
C ALA A 87 -16.54 -12.89 -2.77
N GLN A 88 -17.45 -12.81 -3.76
CA GLN A 88 -17.08 -12.76 -5.18
C GLN A 88 -16.32 -11.49 -5.55
N ILE A 89 -16.76 -10.34 -5.04
CA ILE A 89 -16.05 -9.08 -5.21
C ILE A 89 -14.67 -9.20 -4.56
N ALA A 90 -14.56 -9.66 -3.31
CA ALA A 90 -13.29 -9.85 -2.64
C ALA A 90 -12.35 -10.79 -3.43
N TYR A 91 -12.87 -11.89 -3.99
CA TYR A 91 -12.08 -12.84 -4.77
C TYR A 91 -11.58 -12.24 -6.10
N ILE A 92 -12.45 -11.53 -6.84
CA ILE A 92 -12.08 -10.87 -8.10
C ILE A 92 -11.12 -9.71 -7.84
N THR A 93 -11.42 -8.90 -6.82
CA THR A 93 -10.57 -7.80 -6.35
C THR A 93 -9.21 -8.34 -5.94
N THR A 94 -9.14 -9.41 -5.15
CA THR A 94 -7.85 -10.02 -4.76
C THR A 94 -7.12 -10.58 -5.98
N GLY A 95 -7.80 -11.31 -6.86
CA GLY A 95 -7.19 -11.93 -8.04
C GLY A 95 -6.64 -10.92 -9.05
N LEU A 96 -7.33 -9.80 -9.25
CA LEU A 96 -6.93 -8.78 -10.24
C LEU A 96 -6.04 -7.68 -9.64
N LEU A 97 -6.29 -7.27 -8.40
CA LEU A 97 -5.54 -6.19 -7.76
C LEU A 97 -4.25 -6.66 -7.10
N SER A 98 -4.11 -7.93 -6.71
CA SER A 98 -2.82 -8.48 -6.21
C SER A 98 -1.68 -8.38 -7.22
N PRO A 99 -1.83 -8.79 -8.50
CA PRO A 99 -0.76 -8.63 -9.48
C PRO A 99 -0.47 -7.15 -9.77
N LEU A 100 -1.47 -6.26 -9.72
CA LEU A 100 -1.26 -4.82 -9.82
C LEU A 100 -0.46 -4.28 -8.63
N LEU A 101 -0.78 -4.71 -7.41
CA LEU A 101 -0.04 -4.36 -6.20
C LEU A 101 1.42 -4.81 -6.30
N MET A 102 1.68 -6.02 -6.83
CA MET A 102 3.04 -6.51 -7.06
C MET A 102 3.76 -5.70 -8.16
N ALA A 103 3.06 -5.31 -9.23
CA ALA A 103 3.61 -4.47 -10.28
C ALA A 103 4.02 -3.08 -9.76
N PHE A 104 3.18 -2.43 -8.94
CA PHE A 104 3.51 -1.14 -8.33
C PHE A 104 4.64 -1.24 -7.30
N ASN A 105 4.71 -2.32 -6.52
CA ASN A 105 5.85 -2.62 -5.67
C ASN A 105 7.16 -2.72 -6.47
N CYS A 106 7.14 -3.48 -7.57
CA CYS A 106 8.29 -3.60 -8.47
C CYS A 106 8.69 -2.24 -9.06
N ALA A 107 7.72 -1.43 -9.47
CA ALA A 107 7.96 -0.07 -9.98
C ALA A 107 8.56 0.86 -8.92
N SER A 108 8.09 0.78 -7.67
CA SER A 108 8.64 1.53 -6.53
C SER A 108 10.10 1.17 -6.27
N ILE A 109 10.43 -0.13 -6.20
CA ILE A 109 11.80 -0.62 -6.04
C ILE A 109 12.71 -0.15 -7.17
N TRP A 110 12.27 -0.29 -8.43
CA TRP A 110 13.02 0.19 -9.59
C TRP A 110 13.30 1.70 -9.54
N THR A 111 12.34 2.48 -9.07
CA THR A 111 12.47 3.93 -8.92
C THR A 111 13.48 4.30 -7.83
N ILE A 112 13.49 3.58 -6.71
CA ILE A 112 14.50 3.73 -5.63
C ILE A 112 15.90 3.38 -6.14
N CYS A 113 16.04 2.28 -6.89
CA CYS A 113 17.30 1.88 -7.51
C CYS A 113 17.81 2.96 -8.48
N TYR A 114 16.92 3.51 -9.32
CA TYR A 114 17.25 4.60 -10.21
C TYR A 114 17.76 5.84 -9.46
N ILE A 115 17.05 6.27 -8.41
CA ILE A 115 17.47 7.41 -7.57
C ILE A 115 18.83 7.15 -6.94
N SER A 116 19.07 5.93 -6.46
CA SER A 116 20.33 5.53 -5.82
C SER A 116 21.50 5.60 -6.80
N VAL A 117 21.32 5.08 -8.02
CA VAL A 117 22.34 5.16 -9.08
C VAL A 117 22.61 6.61 -9.48
N GLN A 118 21.56 7.43 -9.64
CA GLN A 118 21.74 8.85 -9.98
C GLN A 118 22.53 9.60 -8.90
N ARG A 119 22.21 9.37 -7.62
CA ARG A 119 22.96 9.96 -6.50
C ARG A 119 24.41 9.47 -6.46
N HIS A 120 24.67 8.21 -6.77
CA HIS A 120 26.03 7.68 -6.83
C HIS A 120 26.82 8.31 -7.99
N ARG A 121 26.22 8.46 -9.17
CA ARG A 121 26.86 9.09 -10.34
C ARG A 121 27.27 10.53 -10.08
N VAL A 122 26.46 11.29 -9.34
CA VAL A 122 26.81 12.67 -8.94
C VAL A 122 28.04 12.68 -8.03
N ARG A 123 28.17 11.69 -7.12
CA ARG A 123 29.34 11.60 -6.21
C ARG A 123 30.60 11.04 -6.88
N SER A 124 30.48 10.17 -7.87
CA SER A 124 31.64 9.53 -8.52
C SER A 124 32.36 10.42 -9.54
N PHE A 125 31.77 11.56 -9.90
CA PHE A 125 32.35 12.54 -10.84
C PHE A 125 32.97 13.76 -10.14
N GLN A 126 33.22 13.66 -8.84
CA GLN A 126 33.83 14.69 -7.99
C GLN A 126 35.09 14.14 -7.35
#